data_AF-A0A2D7BME1-F1
#
_entry.id   AF-A0A2D7BME1-F1
#
_cell.length_a   1.000
_cell.length_b   1.000
_cell.length_c   1.000
_cell.angle_alpha   90.00
_cell.angle_beta   90.00
_cell.angle_gamma   90.00
#
_symmetry.space_group_name_H-M   'P 1'
#
loop_
_entity.id
_entity.type
_entity.pdbx_description
1 polymer ?
#
loop_
_entity_poly.entity_id
_entity_poly.type
_entity_poly.pdbx_seq_one_letter_code
_entity_poly.pdbx_strand_id
1 'polypeptide(L)'
;MQSKYVALHIALFWGIGTFKIKNEDNVKIKLDEEVMFDQLNSKTKINDEFIENKIKFIQSFIKQRKLRVDFEKITNENNLSNKFLK
;
A
#
# COMPACT_ATOMS: atom_id res chain seq x y z
N MET A 1 -7.79 -3.42 10.59
CA MET A 1 -7.53 -4.00 9.26
C MET A 1 -7.94 -3.05 8.13
N GLN A 2 -9.23 -2.81 7.90
CA GLN A 2 -9.70 -1.94 6.80
C GLN A 2 -9.11 -0.52 6.82
N SER A 3 -8.93 0.07 8.00
CA SER A 3 -8.30 1.39 8.17
C SER A 3 -6.88 1.49 7.59
N LYS A 4 -6.07 0.43 7.70
CA LYS A 4 -4.70 0.39 7.12
C LYS A 4 -4.74 0.40 5.59
N TYR A 5 -5.71 -0.30 4.99
CA TYR A 5 -5.93 -0.29 3.54
C TYR A 5 -6.42 1.09 3.03
N VAL A 6 -7.27 1.76 3.80
CA VAL A 6 -7.67 3.15 3.52
C VAL A 6 -6.46 4.07 3.59
N ALA A 7 -5.63 3.95 4.63
CA ALA A 7 -4.42 4.75 4.78
C ALA A 7 -3.47 4.57 3.59
N LEU A 8 -3.23 3.33 3.14
CA LEU A 8 -2.40 3.06 1.96
C LEU A 8 -2.99 3.68 0.68
N HIS A 9 -4.29 3.53 0.47
CA HIS A 9 -4.97 4.11 -0.69
C HIS A 9 -4.83 5.64 -0.72
N ILE A 10 -5.07 6.31 0.41
CA ILE A 10 -4.93 7.76 0.52
C ILE A 10 -3.46 8.16 0.33
N ALA A 11 -2.51 7.45 0.93
CA ALA A 11 -1.08 7.74 0.80
C ALA A 11 -0.60 7.64 -0.66
N LEU A 12 -1.05 6.63 -1.42
CA LEU A 12 -0.74 6.51 -2.84
C LEU A 12 -1.36 7.66 -3.65
N PHE A 13 -2.63 7.98 -3.40
CA PHE A 13 -3.31 9.07 -4.11
C PHE A 13 -2.67 10.43 -3.83
N TRP A 14 -2.34 10.68 -2.57
CA TRP A 14 -1.65 11.89 -2.13
C TRP A 14 -0.23 11.94 -2.69
N GLY A 15 0.48 10.82 -2.71
CA GLY A 15 1.84 10.69 -3.24
C GLY A 15 1.95 11.08 -4.71
N ILE A 16 0.90 10.79 -5.50
CA ILE A 16 0.76 11.25 -6.88
C ILE A 16 0.56 12.76 -6.94
N GLY A 17 -0.46 13.25 -6.23
CA GLY A 17 -0.93 14.62 -6.36
C GLY A 17 0.06 15.65 -5.83
N THR A 18 0.83 15.26 -4.81
CA THR A 18 1.73 16.18 -4.09
C THR A 18 3.21 15.82 -4.21
N PHE A 19 3.57 14.53 -4.33
CA PHE A 19 4.97 14.07 -4.19
C PHE A 19 5.68 13.66 -5.48
N LYS A 20 5.17 14.05 -6.65
CA LYS A 20 5.84 13.85 -7.96
C LYS A 20 6.06 12.37 -8.36
N ILE A 21 5.27 11.41 -7.87
CA ILE A 21 5.34 10.03 -8.40
C ILE A 21 4.87 10.06 -9.86
N LYS A 22 5.81 9.90 -10.79
CA LYS A 22 5.59 9.86 -12.23
C LYS A 22 5.33 8.43 -12.68
N ASN A 23 4.91 8.30 -13.93
CA ASN A 23 4.81 6.99 -14.56
C ASN A 23 6.20 6.35 -14.61
N GLU A 24 6.24 5.02 -14.44
CA GLU A 24 7.47 4.21 -14.48
C GLU A 24 8.45 4.42 -13.31
N ASP A 25 8.10 5.26 -12.32
CA ASP A 25 8.89 5.43 -11.12
C ASP A 25 8.99 4.16 -10.27
N ASN A 26 10.08 4.07 -9.51
CA ASN A 26 10.27 3.05 -8.50
C ASN A 26 9.70 3.56 -7.16
N VAL A 27 8.71 2.84 -6.63
CA VAL A 27 8.02 3.20 -5.39
C VAL A 27 8.22 2.07 -4.39
N LYS A 28 8.86 2.38 -3.26
CA LYS A 28 9.01 1.44 -2.16
C LYS A 28 7.89 1.66 -1.14
N ILE A 29 7.08 0.64 -0.90
CA ILE A 29 5.98 0.66 0.06
C ILE A 29 6.37 -0.16 1.27
N LYS A 30 6.47 0.49 2.43
CA LYS A 30 6.81 -0.17 3.70
C LYS A 30 5.54 -0.46 4.49
N LEU A 31 5.40 -1.71 4.95
CA LEU A 31 4.22 -2.21 5.65
C LEU A 31 4.62 -2.84 6.97
N ASP A 32 3.93 -2.49 8.06
CA ASP A 32 4.15 -3.06 9.40
C ASP A 32 3.28 -4.30 9.69
N GLU A 33 2.28 -4.53 8.85
CA GLU A 33 1.31 -5.62 9.00
C GLU A 33 1.64 -6.77 8.06
N GLU A 34 1.94 -7.93 8.65
CA GLU A 34 2.30 -9.14 7.90
C GLU A 34 1.20 -9.60 6.96
N VAL A 35 -0.04 -9.66 7.46
CA VAL A 35 -1.17 -10.11 6.64
C VAL A 35 -1.39 -9.20 5.44
N MET A 36 -1.14 -7.90 5.57
CA MET A 36 -1.28 -6.93 4.48
C MET A 36 -0.16 -7.07 3.46
N PHE A 37 1.08 -7.28 3.92
CA PHE A 37 2.22 -7.59 3.06
C PHE A 37 1.96 -8.86 2.24
N ASP A 38 1.49 -9.92 2.89
CA ASP A 38 1.17 -11.17 2.23
C ASP A 38 0.04 -10.99 1.22
N GLN A 39 -1.06 -10.33 1.57
CA GLN A 39 -2.19 -10.10 0.67
C GLN A 39 -1.86 -9.23 -0.56
N LEU A 40 -0.87 -8.34 -0.45
CA LEU A 40 -0.42 -7.49 -1.56
C LEU A 40 0.58 -8.21 -2.49
N ASN A 41 1.46 -9.05 -1.93
CA ASN A 41 2.48 -9.79 -2.69
C ASN A 41 1.99 -11.14 -3.23
N SER A 42 1.19 -11.85 -2.43
CA SER A 42 0.64 -13.16 -2.73
C SER A 42 -0.87 -13.00 -2.82
N LYS A 43 -1.48 -13.53 -3.89
CA LYS A 43 -2.94 -13.47 -4.12
C LYS A 43 -3.73 -14.35 -3.14
N THR A 44 -3.38 -14.27 -1.87
CA THR A 44 -4.02 -14.97 -0.76
C THR A 44 -5.50 -14.61 -0.74
N LYS A 45 -6.34 -15.59 -0.43
CA LYS A 45 -7.79 -15.44 -0.49
C LYS A 45 -8.23 -14.40 0.53
N ILE A 46 -8.79 -13.29 0.04
CA ILE A 46 -9.35 -12.22 0.86
C ILE A 46 -10.85 -12.47 0.95
N ASN A 47 -11.36 -12.65 2.17
CA ASN A 47 -12.80 -12.86 2.40
C ASN A 47 -13.57 -11.53 2.60
N ASP A 48 -12.85 -10.41 2.67
CA ASP A 48 -13.42 -9.07 2.86
C ASP A 48 -13.45 -8.32 1.52
N GLU A 49 -14.65 -8.13 0.97
CA GLU A 49 -14.88 -7.46 -0.32
C GLU A 49 -14.29 -6.03 -0.34
N PHE A 50 -14.32 -5.32 0.79
CA PHE A 50 -13.76 -3.97 0.88
C PHE A 50 -12.25 -3.99 0.67
N ILE A 51 -11.56 -4.91 1.35
CA ILE A 51 -10.11 -5.08 1.24
C ILE A 51 -9.75 -5.55 -0.17
N GLU A 52 -10.50 -6.49 -0.74
CA GLU A 52 -10.30 -7.00 -2.09
C GLU A 52 -10.40 -5.86 -3.13
N ASN A 53 -11.41 -5.01 -3.02
CA ASN A 53 -11.61 -3.86 -3.90
C ASN A 53 -10.45 -2.85 -3.79
N LYS A 54 -9.92 -2.61 -2.58
CA LYS A 54 -8.75 -1.74 -2.39
C LYS A 54 -7.48 -2.33 -3.01
N ILE A 55 -7.27 -3.64 -2.88
CA ILE A 55 -6.12 -4.32 -3.52
C ILE A 55 -6.23 -4.28 -5.04
N LYS A 56 -7.42 -4.57 -5.60
CA LYS A 56 -7.69 -4.44 -7.05
C LYS A 56 -7.40 -3.03 -7.56
N PHE A 57 -7.78 -2.01 -6.79
CA PHE A 57 -7.44 -0.63 -7.10
C PHE A 57 -5.92 -0.41 -7.13
N ILE A 58 -5.20 -0.83 -6.09
CA ILE A 58 -3.74 -0.67 -6.00
C ILE A 58 -3.05 -1.37 -7.17
N GLN A 59 -3.45 -2.59 -7.50
CA GLN A 59 -2.90 -3.35 -8.63
C GLN A 59 -3.19 -2.65 -9.97
N SER A 60 -4.43 -2.20 -10.18
CA SER A 60 -4.82 -1.46 -11.39
C SER A 60 -4.02 -0.17 -11.52
N PHE A 61 -3.83 0.52 -10.41
CA PHE A 61 -3.06 1.75 -10.32
C PHE A 61 -1.58 1.54 -10.70
N ILE A 62 -0.94 0.54 -10.09
CA ILE A 62 0.45 0.14 -10.40
C ILE A 62 0.59 -0.18 -11.89
N LYS A 63 -0.37 -0.94 -12.43
CA LYS A 63 -0.38 -1.34 -13.85
C LYS A 63 -0.55 -0.15 -14.80
N GLN A 64 -1.52 0.72 -14.55
CA GLN A 64 -1.82 1.88 -15.41
C GLN A 64 -0.63 2.84 -15.52
N ARG A 65 0.09 3.01 -14.42
CA ARG A 65 1.26 3.91 -14.35
C ARG A 65 2.59 3.21 -14.60
N LYS A 66 2.56 1.89 -14.82
CA LYS A 66 3.75 1.02 -14.94
C LYS A 66 4.75 1.21 -13.79
N LEU A 67 4.25 1.45 -12.58
CA LEU A 67 5.10 1.66 -11.42
C LEU A 67 5.85 0.38 -11.09
N ARG A 68 7.11 0.54 -10.68
CA ARG A 68 7.91 -0.55 -10.14
C ARG A 68 7.77 -0.50 -8.62
N VAL A 69 6.86 -1.32 -8.09
CA VAL A 69 6.53 -1.31 -6.67
C VAL A 69 7.24 -2.43 -5.95
N ASP A 70 8.05 -2.05 -4.95
CA ASP A 70 8.68 -2.97 -4.02
C ASP A 70 7.99 -2.86 -2.66
N PHE A 71 7.38 -3.96 -2.23
CA PHE A 71 6.83 -4.08 -0.88
C PHE A 71 7.93 -4.54 0.08
N GLU A 72 8.09 -3.81 1.20
CA GLU A 72 9.06 -4.13 2.26
C GLU A 72 8.31 -4.28 3.58
N LYS A 73 8.46 -5.43 4.23
CA LYS A 73 7.95 -5.65 5.59
C LYS A 73 8.88 -4.92 6.58
N ILE A 74 8.29 -4.12 7.46
CA ILE A 74 8.98 -3.45 8.56
C ILE A 74 8.35 -3.85 9.89
N THR A 75 9.04 -3.61 11.00
CA THR A 75 8.44 -3.75 12.33
C THR A 75 7.60 -2.54 12.67
N ASN A 76 6.64 -2.72 13.58
CA ASN A 76 5.76 -1.65 14.06
C ASN A 76 6.56 -0.44 14.60
N GLU A 77 7.65 -0.68 15.31
CA GLU A 77 8.54 0.35 15.86
C GLU A 77 9.20 1.23 14.79
N ASN A 78 9.45 0.64 13.61
CA ASN A 78 10.07 1.31 12.47
C ASN A 78 9.05 2.07 11.60
N ASN A 79 7.76 1.92 11.88
CA ASN A 79 6.73 2.64 11.15
C ASN A 79 6.61 4.08 11.64
N LEU A 80 6.97 5.03 10.78
CA LEU A 80 6.92 6.46 11.08
C LEU A 80 5.52 6.94 11.45
N SER A 81 4.44 6.31 10.96
CA SER A 81 3.07 6.69 11.31
C SER A 81 2.78 6.52 12.79
N ASN A 82 3.44 5.55 13.46
CA ASN A 82 3.21 5.27 14.87
C ASN A 82 3.76 6.35 15.79
N LYS A 83 4.71 7.16 15.32
CA LYS A 83 5.17 8.34 16.06
C LYS A 83 4.06 9.37 16.28
N PHE A 84 3.00 9.31 15.47
CA PHE A 84 1.88 10.24 15.51
C PHE A 84 0.59 9.63 16.09
N LEU A 85 0.60 8.33 16.41
CA LEU A 85 -0.48 7.65 17.13
C LEU A 85 -0.18 7.74 18.63
N LYS A 86 -0.61 8.82 19.26
CA LYS A 86 -0.61 8.96 20.73
C LYS A 86 -1.85 8.28 21.32
#